data_AF-A0A1G0RLQ1-F1
#
_entry.id   AF-A0A1G0RLQ1-F1
#
_cell.length_a   1.000
_cell.length_b   1.000
_cell.length_c   1.000
_cell.angle_alpha   90.00
_cell.angle_beta   90.00
_cell.angle_gamma   90.00
#
_symmetry.space_group_name_H-M   'P 1'
#
loop_
_entity.id
_entity.type
_entity.pdbx_description
1 polymer ?
#
loop_
_entity_poly.entity_id
_entity_poly.type
_entity_poly.pdbx_seq_one_letter_code
_entity_poly.pdbx_strand_id
1 'polypeptide(L)'
;MILFCSANLTAQIYSTKHYKWTKLASIDGTKDTSDYIYSKIQKSSNGILIIGGRGYYTLYQRSIYQSDDNGKSWQIAFPQNGSYIDYIIDSNDKLIITGMKKDSLCNIYIKDLHTNIVDTINIINEKNMTFTRPREYINGKYFIKANDQVQTYLLIFDSKEKSLTQLIPRQSSDDSLNIAIDKDLMSFQDYTYDSKSNTILISTFNNLYSTTDLFKNIKLCFFDKEQFSIYKQIELNDGKFIYSHVIRDSLINETSIYGLFGYDEKNNSQKTYLLNYLNVYGGMNPITLMACSNNNYIVCKLGCSSYGFGFSDTLNIDSLMISDDFGETFSFVPMPILDTIYDYNYYAYASPSVTKKGEIFLVLNPRISNKPWPNAPFVYIYYGVPDDVGIQEIALKKNSLYPNPVSDFARLQTNNEFSGFATIEIVDLLGNSTEIYRGNVNRGVPLDLNFTHFPSGFYTLIIDYRTKRAAIKFVKI
;
A
#
# COMPACT_ATOMS: atom_id res chain seq x y z
N MET A 1 -8.04 -39.56 -17.77
CA MET A 1 -7.86 -38.27 -18.46
C MET A 1 -7.49 -37.25 -17.40
N ILE A 2 -6.20 -36.94 -17.26
CA ILE A 2 -5.70 -35.96 -16.29
C ILE A 2 -5.70 -34.61 -17.00
N LEU A 3 -6.57 -33.70 -16.57
CA LEU A 3 -6.55 -32.31 -17.03
C LEU A 3 -5.33 -31.63 -16.43
N PHE A 4 -4.32 -31.37 -17.25
CA PHE A 4 -3.26 -30.44 -16.91
C PHE A 4 -3.84 -29.02 -16.99
N CYS A 5 -4.24 -28.45 -15.86
CA CYS A 5 -4.40 -27.00 -15.78
C CYS A 5 -3.01 -26.37 -15.87
N SER A 6 -2.69 -25.78 -17.01
CA SER A 6 -1.51 -24.91 -17.17
C SER A 6 -1.81 -23.55 -16.52
N ALA A 7 -1.69 -23.46 -15.20
CA ALA A 7 -1.53 -22.16 -14.58
C ALA A 7 -0.14 -21.64 -14.98
N ASN A 8 -0.09 -20.73 -15.95
CA ASN A 8 1.14 -20.04 -16.30
C ASN A 8 1.48 -19.09 -15.15
N LEU A 9 2.29 -19.58 -14.20
CA LEU A 9 2.86 -18.75 -13.17
C LEU A 9 3.89 -17.83 -13.84
N THR A 10 3.55 -16.56 -14.01
CA THR A 10 4.48 -15.56 -14.55
C THR A 10 5.23 -14.90 -13.39
N ALA A 11 6.55 -15.06 -13.37
CA ALA A 11 7.42 -14.30 -12.49
C ALA A 11 7.93 -13.08 -13.26
N GLN A 12 7.54 -11.88 -12.83
CA GLN A 12 8.06 -10.63 -13.38
C GLN A 12 9.35 -10.25 -12.64
N ILE A 13 10.39 -9.93 -13.39
CA ILE A 13 11.67 -9.46 -12.85
C ILE A 13 11.64 -7.93 -12.83
N TYR A 14 12.01 -7.35 -11.70
CA TYR A 14 12.11 -5.90 -11.53
C TYR A 14 13.57 -5.51 -11.27
N SER A 15 14.00 -4.37 -11.83
CA SER A 15 15.29 -3.78 -11.47
C SER A 15 15.27 -3.39 -9.98
N THR A 16 16.43 -3.32 -9.33
CA THR A 16 16.50 -2.86 -7.94
C THR A 16 16.94 -1.41 -7.89
N LYS A 17 16.25 -0.59 -7.08
CA LYS A 17 16.70 0.76 -6.71
C LYS A 17 17.10 0.78 -5.25
N HIS A 18 18.29 1.30 -5.00
CA HIS A 18 18.87 1.35 -3.66
C HIS A 18 18.52 2.65 -2.97
N TYR A 19 18.30 2.55 -1.66
CA TYR A 19 17.97 3.67 -0.80
C TYR A 19 18.86 3.63 0.44
N LYS A 20 19.42 4.79 0.78
CA LYS A 20 20.08 5.01 2.07
C LYS A 20 19.03 5.28 3.12
N TRP A 21 18.73 4.27 3.92
CA TRP A 21 17.73 4.33 4.97
C TRP A 21 18.31 4.91 6.27
N THR A 22 17.64 5.93 6.80
CA THR A 22 17.89 6.50 8.13
C THR A 22 16.68 6.27 9.01
N LYS A 23 16.90 5.65 10.17
CA LYS A 23 15.86 5.52 11.20
C LYS A 23 15.66 6.87 11.89
N LEU A 24 14.42 7.35 11.90
CA LEU A 24 14.03 8.57 12.62
C LEU A 24 13.69 8.22 14.09
N ALA A 25 13.56 9.25 14.93
CA ALA A 25 13.17 9.06 16.32
C ALA A 25 11.80 8.38 16.39
N SER A 26 11.67 7.42 17.31
CA SER A 26 10.40 6.78 17.59
C SER A 26 9.41 7.76 18.21
N ILE A 27 8.13 7.55 17.93
CA ILE A 27 7.05 8.21 18.66
C ILE A 27 6.66 7.28 19.78
N ASP A 28 6.61 7.79 21.01
CA ASP A 28 6.07 7.03 22.14
C ASP A 28 4.54 6.91 21.97
N GLY A 29 4.12 5.86 21.28
CA GLY A 29 2.73 5.53 21.01
C GLY A 29 2.05 4.79 22.16
N THR A 30 2.68 4.63 23.33
CA THR A 30 2.13 3.85 24.45
C THR A 30 0.78 4.36 24.98
N LYS A 31 0.38 5.58 24.62
CA LYS A 31 -0.91 6.18 24.95
C LYS A 31 -1.91 6.17 23.79
N ASP A 32 -1.48 5.82 22.58
CA ASP A 32 -2.30 5.78 21.38
C ASP A 32 -3.13 4.49 21.38
N THR A 33 -4.44 4.60 21.57
CA THR A 33 -5.34 3.44 21.72
C THR A 33 -5.75 2.82 20.38
N SER A 34 -5.16 3.28 19.27
CA SER A 34 -5.64 2.99 17.93
C SER A 34 -4.78 1.96 17.19
N ASP A 35 -4.84 0.71 17.64
CA ASP A 35 -4.25 -0.46 16.96
C ASP A 35 -4.73 -0.63 15.49
N TYR A 36 -5.78 0.10 15.11
CA TYR A 36 -6.51 0.01 13.84
C TYR A 36 -6.32 1.21 12.92
N ILE A 37 -5.50 2.20 13.30
CA ILE A 37 -5.27 3.40 12.50
C ILE A 37 -3.95 3.31 11.74
N TYR A 38 -4.04 3.51 10.43
CA TYR A 38 -2.92 3.51 9.52
C TYR A 38 -2.13 4.81 9.65
N SER A 39 -0.90 4.75 10.16
CA SER A 39 -0.05 5.94 10.24
C SER A 39 0.28 6.47 8.85
N LYS A 40 0.08 7.77 8.64
CA LYS A 40 0.50 8.49 7.44
C LYS A 40 1.55 9.50 7.86
N ILE A 41 2.57 9.72 7.02
CA ILE A 41 3.59 10.76 7.21
C ILE A 41 3.70 11.63 5.96
N GLN A 42 3.85 12.95 6.13
CA GLN A 42 4.09 13.90 5.05
C GLN A 42 5.15 14.92 5.46
N LYS A 43 5.85 15.48 4.47
CA LYS A 43 6.86 16.52 4.64
C LYS A 43 6.38 17.78 3.93
N SER A 44 6.36 18.89 4.65
CA SER A 44 6.11 20.23 4.11
C SER A 44 7.29 20.70 3.23
N SER A 45 7.07 21.76 2.46
CA SER A 45 8.11 22.37 1.63
C SER A 45 9.29 22.91 2.45
N ASN A 46 9.01 23.36 3.68
CA ASN A 46 10.02 23.83 4.64
C ASN A 46 10.62 22.73 5.53
N GLY A 47 10.33 21.46 5.28
CA GLY A 47 10.97 20.32 5.94
C GLY A 47 10.31 19.87 7.26
N ILE A 48 9.23 20.53 7.70
CA ILE A 48 8.41 20.08 8.82
C ILE A 48 7.77 18.74 8.45
N LEU A 49 7.94 17.73 9.31
CA LEU A 49 7.31 16.41 9.16
C LEU A 49 6.04 16.36 10.00
N ILE A 50 4.95 15.88 9.41
CA ILE A 50 3.70 15.59 10.09
C ILE A 50 3.46 14.09 10.00
N ILE A 51 3.12 13.47 11.13
CA ILE A 51 2.69 12.09 11.20
C ILE A 51 1.41 12.00 12.02
N GLY A 52 0.47 11.22 11.55
CA GLY A 52 -0.83 11.10 12.17
C GLY A 52 -1.55 9.86 11.72
N GLY A 53 -2.78 9.74 12.16
CA GLY A 53 -3.64 8.62 11.84
C GLY A 53 -4.41 8.80 10.54
N ARG A 54 -4.60 7.69 9.84
CA ARG A 54 -5.72 7.49 8.92
C ARG A 54 -6.67 6.43 9.47
N GLY A 55 -7.82 6.87 9.98
CA GLY A 55 -8.86 6.00 10.53
C GLY A 55 -9.87 5.54 9.48
N TYR A 56 -10.45 4.36 9.70
CA TYR A 56 -11.64 3.89 8.97
C TYR A 56 -12.93 4.13 9.74
N TYR A 57 -12.83 4.29 11.05
CA TYR A 57 -13.96 4.43 11.94
C TYR A 57 -13.72 5.57 12.91
N THR A 58 -14.80 6.27 13.25
CA THR A 58 -14.85 7.44 14.15
C THR A 58 -14.46 7.11 15.59
N LEU A 59 -14.47 5.82 15.94
CA LEU A 59 -14.16 5.28 17.26
C LEU A 59 -12.66 5.31 17.60
N TYR A 60 -11.79 5.45 16.59
CA TYR A 60 -10.35 5.42 16.80
C TYR A 60 -9.78 6.83 16.90
N GLN A 61 -9.04 7.06 17.98
CA GLN A 61 -8.49 8.35 18.37
C GLN A 61 -6.97 8.28 18.33
N ARG A 62 -6.33 9.26 17.66
CA ARG A 62 -4.88 9.31 17.49
C ARG A 62 -4.41 10.75 17.52
N SER A 63 -3.29 11.01 18.20
CA SER A 63 -2.62 12.30 18.12
C SER A 63 -2.02 12.51 16.72
N ILE A 64 -1.92 13.77 16.31
CA ILE A 64 -1.05 14.17 15.20
C ILE A 64 0.23 14.74 15.81
N TYR A 65 1.37 14.23 15.35
CA TYR A 65 2.69 14.66 15.78
C TYR A 65 3.36 15.46 14.67
N GLN A 66 4.19 16.41 15.10
CA GLN A 66 4.98 17.28 14.26
C GLN A 66 6.45 17.15 14.65
N SER A 67 7.33 17.26 13.67
CA SER A 67 8.77 17.38 13.88
C SER A 67 9.32 18.50 13.02
N ASP A 68 9.96 19.47 13.69
CA ASP A 68 10.59 20.64 13.06
C ASP A 68 12.09 20.42 12.80
N ASP A 69 12.63 19.27 13.21
CA ASP A 69 14.05 18.94 13.19
C ASP A 69 14.37 17.70 12.33
N ASN A 70 13.57 17.47 11.29
CA ASN A 70 13.67 16.32 10.38
C ASN A 70 13.54 14.95 11.07
N GLY A 71 12.67 14.86 12.07
CA GLY A 71 12.33 13.60 12.75
C GLY A 71 13.31 13.21 13.84
N LYS A 72 14.13 14.13 14.36
CA LYS A 72 14.98 13.87 15.53
C LYS A 72 14.17 13.93 16.83
N SER A 73 13.14 14.76 16.86
CA SER A 73 12.18 14.84 17.96
C SER A 73 10.75 15.03 17.44
N TRP A 74 9.78 14.61 18.23
CA TRP A 74 8.35 14.71 17.92
C TRP A 74 7.61 15.43 19.03
N GLN A 75 6.75 16.37 18.63
CA GLN A 75 5.84 17.08 19.51
C GLN A 75 4.39 16.83 19.09
N ILE A 76 3.46 16.88 20.04
CA ILE A 76 2.04 16.74 19.76
C ILE A 76 1.55 18.02 19.09
N ALA A 77 1.13 17.93 17.83
CA ALA A 77 0.48 19.02 17.10
C ALA A 77 -1.02 19.07 17.40
N PHE A 78 -1.67 17.90 17.50
CA PHE A 78 -3.07 17.76 17.90
C PHE A 78 -3.23 16.57 18.85
N PRO A 79 -3.90 16.74 20.01
CA PRO A 79 -3.99 15.72 21.04
C PRO A 79 -5.01 14.63 20.69
N GLN A 80 -4.79 13.41 21.20
CA GLN A 80 -5.59 12.20 20.97
C GLN A 80 -7.12 12.35 21.09
N ASN A 81 -7.63 13.34 21.82
CA ASN A 81 -9.06 13.49 22.08
C ASN A 81 -9.90 13.89 20.83
N GLY A 82 -9.28 14.14 19.67
CA GLY A 82 -9.99 14.32 18.40
C GLY A 82 -10.01 13.04 17.56
N SER A 83 -11.14 12.71 16.93
CA SER A 83 -11.16 11.69 15.88
C SER A 83 -10.65 12.31 14.57
N TYR A 84 -9.34 12.51 14.49
CA TYR A 84 -8.67 12.98 13.26
C TYR A 84 -8.53 11.81 12.29
N ILE A 85 -9.33 11.84 11.22
CA ILE A 85 -9.52 10.68 10.35
C ILE A 85 -8.53 10.65 9.19
N ASP A 86 -8.16 11.79 8.62
CA ASP A 86 -7.14 11.92 7.57
C ASP A 86 -6.62 13.36 7.52
N TYR A 87 -5.48 13.57 6.87
CA TYR A 87 -4.89 14.90 6.72
C TYR A 87 -4.04 15.04 5.44
N ILE A 88 -3.82 16.28 4.99
CA ILE A 88 -2.84 16.63 3.96
C ILE A 88 -2.03 17.86 4.39
N ILE A 89 -0.83 18.00 3.83
CA ILE A 89 -0.13 19.30 3.79
C ILE A 89 -0.39 19.89 2.39
N ASP A 90 -0.99 21.07 2.34
CA ASP A 90 -1.30 21.77 1.08
C ASP A 90 -0.04 22.43 0.48
N SER A 91 -0.20 23.02 -0.71
CA SER A 91 0.86 23.73 -1.42
C SER A 91 1.41 24.98 -0.71
N ASN A 92 0.75 25.48 0.34
CA ASN A 92 1.20 26.61 1.16
C ASN A 92 1.65 26.17 2.56
N ASP A 93 1.99 24.89 2.75
CA ASP A 93 2.39 24.31 4.03
C ASP A 93 1.34 24.50 5.15
N LYS A 94 0.05 24.41 4.79
CA LYS A 94 -1.04 24.28 5.74
C LYS A 94 -1.42 22.82 5.92
N LEU A 95 -1.50 22.41 7.17
CA LEU A 95 -2.00 21.11 7.56
C LEU A 95 -3.53 21.14 7.62
N ILE A 96 -4.17 20.43 6.71
CA ILE A 96 -5.63 20.28 6.63
C ILE A 96 -6.00 18.93 7.21
N ILE A 97 -6.81 18.93 8.27
CA ILE A 97 -7.23 17.73 8.98
C ILE A 97 -8.73 17.61 8.89
N THR A 98 -9.22 16.46 8.44
CA THR A 98 -10.65 16.10 8.47
C THR A 98 -10.91 15.12 9.58
N GLY A 99 -12.02 15.29 10.29
CA GLY A 99 -12.41 14.35 11.32
C GLY A 99 -13.78 14.61 11.92
N MET A 100 -14.11 13.82 12.93
CA MET A 100 -15.28 14.01 13.76
C MET A 100 -14.86 14.33 15.18
N LYS A 101 -15.56 15.26 15.83
CA LYS A 101 -15.48 15.35 17.29
C LYS A 101 -16.46 14.36 17.90
N LYS A 102 -16.23 13.97 19.15
CA LYS A 102 -17.06 13.06 19.96
C LYS A 102 -18.57 13.42 19.96
N ASP A 103 -18.91 14.67 19.66
CA ASP A 103 -20.27 15.22 19.65
C ASP A 103 -20.93 15.24 18.26
N SER A 104 -20.49 14.36 17.34
CA SER A 104 -20.99 14.25 15.96
C SER A 104 -20.80 15.48 15.04
N LEU A 105 -20.05 16.49 15.50
CA LEU A 105 -19.68 17.63 14.65
C LEU A 105 -18.55 17.24 13.68
N CYS A 106 -18.77 17.53 12.41
CA CYS A 106 -17.76 17.44 11.36
C CYS A 106 -16.83 18.63 11.48
N ASN A 107 -15.54 18.39 11.69
CA ASN A 107 -14.56 19.47 11.81
C ASN A 107 -13.53 19.39 10.71
N ILE A 108 -13.20 20.56 10.18
CA ILE A 108 -12.02 20.79 9.35
C ILE A 108 -11.09 21.67 10.18
N TYR A 109 -9.91 21.16 10.50
CA TYR A 109 -8.86 21.96 11.14
C TYR A 109 -7.87 22.38 10.08
N ILE A 110 -7.47 23.64 10.12
CA ILE A 110 -6.46 24.22 9.25
C ILE A 110 -5.37 24.78 10.15
N LYS A 111 -4.20 24.17 10.13
CA LYS A 111 -3.03 24.67 10.86
C LYS A 111 -2.00 25.20 9.88
N ASP A 112 -1.69 26.47 9.96
CA ASP A 112 -0.54 27.05 9.26
C ASP A 112 0.75 26.57 9.94
N LEU A 113 1.60 25.84 9.22
CA LEU A 113 2.79 25.22 9.82
C LEU A 113 3.92 26.23 10.10
N HIS A 114 3.85 27.45 9.55
CA HIS A 114 4.85 28.50 9.80
C HIS A 114 4.52 29.31 11.04
N THR A 115 3.25 29.66 11.21
CA THR A 115 2.78 30.51 12.31
C THR A 115 2.25 29.71 13.49
N ASN A 116 2.01 28.41 13.32
CA ASN A 116 1.29 27.53 14.24
C ASN A 116 -0.15 27.99 14.56
N ILE A 117 -0.71 28.93 13.80
CA ILE A 117 -2.10 29.37 13.96
C ILE A 117 -3.03 28.25 13.51
N VAL A 118 -4.01 27.92 14.35
CA VAL A 118 -5.04 26.90 14.08
C VAL A 118 -6.38 27.58 13.88
N ASP A 119 -6.98 27.39 12.72
CA ASP A 119 -8.37 27.69 12.45
C ASP A 119 -9.20 26.41 12.52
N THR A 120 -10.37 26.49 13.16
CA THR A 120 -11.29 25.35 13.31
C THR A 120 -12.62 25.72 12.70
N ILE A 121 -13.05 24.93 11.73
CA ILE A 121 -14.31 25.14 11.03
C ILE A 121 -15.22 24.01 11.44
N ASN A 122 -16.22 24.38 12.25
CA ASN A 122 -17.26 23.47 12.70
C ASN A 122 -18.37 23.47 11.67
N ILE A 123 -18.64 22.32 11.07
CA ILE A 123 -19.72 22.16 10.10
C ILE A 123 -20.84 21.44 10.82
N ILE A 124 -21.88 22.22 11.15
CA ILE A 124 -23.13 21.69 11.68
C ILE A 124 -23.86 21.06 10.49
N ASN A 125 -23.98 19.74 10.52
CA ASN A 125 -24.68 18.99 9.49
C ASN A 125 -25.71 18.08 10.16
N GLU A 126 -26.97 18.20 9.72
CA GLU A 126 -28.08 17.40 10.25
C GLU A 126 -27.89 15.89 10.04
N LYS A 127 -27.05 15.49 9.08
CA LYS A 127 -26.87 14.10 8.66
C LYS A 127 -25.73 13.34 9.36
N ASN A 128 -25.06 13.91 10.37
CA ASN A 128 -23.93 13.26 11.08
C ASN A 128 -22.88 12.65 10.12
N MET A 129 -22.36 13.46 9.19
CA MET A 129 -21.41 12.98 8.20
C MET A 129 -20.04 12.65 8.81
N THR A 130 -19.30 11.74 8.18
CA THR A 130 -17.89 11.47 8.50
C THR A 130 -17.00 12.03 7.40
N PHE A 131 -16.18 13.03 7.69
CA PHE A 131 -15.26 13.62 6.71
C PHE A 131 -13.93 12.87 6.63
N THR A 132 -13.52 12.57 5.41
CA THR A 132 -12.34 11.77 5.10
C THR A 132 -11.69 12.25 3.82
N ARG A 133 -10.45 11.79 3.57
CA ARG A 133 -9.76 11.97 2.29
C ARG A 133 -9.74 13.42 1.81
N PRO A 134 -9.21 14.39 2.57
CA PRO A 134 -8.99 15.72 2.03
C PRO A 134 -7.97 15.65 0.89
N ARG A 135 -8.21 16.40 -0.18
CA ARG A 135 -7.25 16.61 -1.28
C ARG A 135 -7.30 18.05 -1.74
N GLU A 136 -6.15 18.66 -1.94
CA GLU A 136 -6.07 20.00 -2.54
C GLU A 136 -6.56 19.94 -4.00
N TYR A 137 -7.54 20.76 -4.34
CA TYR A 137 -8.07 20.91 -5.70
C TYR A 137 -7.34 22.06 -6.39
N ILE A 138 -7.41 23.24 -5.78
CA ILE A 138 -6.66 24.44 -6.13
C ILE A 138 -6.31 25.14 -4.83
N ASN A 139 -5.41 26.12 -4.87
CA ASN A 139 -4.97 26.83 -3.69
C ASN A 139 -6.18 27.29 -2.83
N GLY A 140 -6.24 26.79 -1.58
CA GLY A 140 -7.28 27.13 -0.62
C GLY A 140 -8.63 26.44 -0.82
N LYS A 141 -8.77 25.55 -1.82
CA LYS A 141 -9.97 24.73 -2.04
C LYS A 141 -9.63 23.24 -2.01
N TYR A 142 -10.47 22.47 -1.35
CA TYR A 142 -10.18 21.07 -1.06
C TYR A 142 -11.37 20.19 -1.43
N PHE A 143 -11.10 19.09 -2.13
CA PHE A 143 -12.06 18.00 -2.17
C PHE A 143 -12.09 17.30 -0.81
N ILE A 144 -13.29 16.95 -0.34
CA ILE A 144 -13.52 16.19 0.89
C ILE A 144 -14.54 15.10 0.59
N LYS A 145 -14.19 13.85 0.90
CA LYS A 145 -15.14 12.74 0.89
C LYS A 145 -15.91 12.74 2.20
N ALA A 146 -17.22 12.66 2.14
CA ALA A 146 -18.07 12.48 3.31
C ALA A 146 -18.98 11.27 3.18
N ASN A 147 -19.40 10.68 4.30
CA ASN A 147 -20.34 9.56 4.32
C ASN A 147 -21.30 9.70 5.52
N ASP A 148 -22.59 9.51 5.31
CA ASP A 148 -23.64 9.60 6.35
C ASP A 148 -24.23 8.23 6.72
N GLN A 149 -23.49 7.14 6.47
CA GLN A 149 -23.89 5.73 6.58
C GLN A 149 -24.87 5.25 5.51
N VAL A 150 -25.52 6.15 4.77
CA VAL A 150 -26.48 5.81 3.70
C VAL A 150 -25.87 6.05 2.33
N GLN A 151 -25.22 7.20 2.16
CA GLN A 151 -24.64 7.63 0.91
C GLN A 151 -23.28 8.32 1.12
N THR A 152 -22.54 8.37 0.03
CA THR A 152 -21.23 8.99 -0.05
C THR A 152 -21.32 10.30 -0.82
N TYR A 153 -20.63 11.30 -0.32
CA TYR A 153 -20.60 12.65 -0.85
C TYR A 153 -19.18 13.00 -1.28
N LEU A 154 -19.09 13.80 -2.33
CA LEU A 154 -17.89 14.55 -2.68
C LEU A 154 -18.20 16.03 -2.55
N LEU A 155 -17.45 16.73 -1.70
CA LEU A 155 -17.64 18.15 -1.39
C LEU A 155 -16.40 18.94 -1.81
N ILE A 156 -16.59 20.20 -2.22
CA ILE A 156 -15.52 21.20 -2.28
C ILE A 156 -15.64 22.07 -1.03
N PHE A 157 -14.57 22.12 -0.26
CA PHE A 157 -14.40 23.03 0.86
C PHE A 157 -13.55 24.22 0.45
N ASP A 158 -14.07 25.43 0.58
CA ASP A 158 -13.34 26.69 0.35
C ASP A 158 -12.87 27.26 1.70
N SER A 159 -11.55 27.26 1.93
CA SER A 159 -10.99 27.72 3.20
C SER A 159 -11.11 29.22 3.43
N LYS A 160 -11.22 30.02 2.37
CA LYS A 160 -11.36 31.47 2.47
C LYS A 160 -12.79 31.84 2.84
N GLU A 161 -13.75 31.23 2.16
CA GLU A 161 -15.19 31.45 2.41
C GLU A 161 -15.72 30.64 3.58
N LYS A 162 -14.95 29.65 4.05
CA LYS A 162 -15.37 28.66 5.06
C LYS A 162 -16.66 27.95 4.68
N SER A 163 -16.82 27.67 3.38
CA SER A 163 -18.04 27.14 2.78
C SER A 163 -17.83 25.74 2.21
N LEU A 164 -18.91 24.96 2.12
CA LEU A 164 -18.94 23.66 1.46
C LEU A 164 -19.89 23.71 0.26
N THR A 165 -19.44 23.18 -0.86
CA THR A 165 -20.26 22.95 -2.06
C THR A 165 -20.33 21.45 -2.33
N GLN A 166 -21.54 20.92 -2.47
CA GLN A 166 -21.74 19.52 -2.82
C GLN A 166 -21.56 19.30 -4.33
N LEU A 167 -20.75 18.31 -4.70
CA LEU A 167 -20.64 17.83 -6.08
C LEU A 167 -21.45 16.55 -6.30
N ILE A 168 -21.36 15.62 -5.34
CA ILE A 168 -22.08 14.34 -5.35
C ILE A 168 -22.82 14.20 -4.02
N PRO A 169 -24.09 13.75 -4.03
CA PRO A 169 -24.91 13.50 -5.21
C PRO A 169 -25.22 14.79 -5.99
N ARG A 170 -25.45 14.65 -7.29
CA ARG A 170 -25.86 15.78 -8.15
C ARG A 170 -27.35 16.09 -7.95
N GLN A 171 -27.79 17.24 -8.43
CA GLN A 171 -29.23 17.49 -8.58
C GLN A 171 -29.81 16.46 -9.56
N SER A 172 -31.05 16.03 -9.32
CA SER A 172 -31.75 15.01 -10.09
C SER A 172 -31.71 15.32 -11.59
N SER A 173 -31.17 14.38 -12.37
CA SER A 173 -31.20 14.42 -13.83
C SER A 173 -32.44 13.71 -14.36
N ASP A 174 -33.04 14.24 -15.43
CA ASP A 174 -34.13 13.55 -16.15
C ASP A 174 -33.61 12.52 -17.16
N ASP A 175 -32.29 12.50 -17.40
CA ASP A 175 -31.65 11.57 -18.33
C ASP A 175 -31.39 10.21 -17.65
N SER A 176 -31.87 9.13 -18.27
CA SER A 176 -31.85 7.79 -17.68
C SER A 176 -30.44 7.23 -17.46
N LEU A 177 -29.46 7.62 -18.29
CA LEU A 177 -28.07 7.25 -18.10
C LEU A 177 -27.48 7.99 -16.90
N ASN A 178 -27.74 9.29 -16.79
CA ASN A 178 -27.32 10.08 -15.63
C ASN A 178 -27.93 9.56 -14.32
N ILE A 179 -29.19 9.15 -14.32
CA ILE A 179 -29.84 8.52 -13.16
C ILE A 179 -29.09 7.24 -12.74
N ALA A 180 -28.72 6.39 -13.70
CA ALA A 180 -27.97 5.16 -13.42
C ALA A 180 -26.58 5.45 -12.85
N ILE A 181 -25.87 6.44 -13.40
CA ILE A 181 -24.57 6.91 -12.90
C ILE A 181 -24.70 7.47 -11.48
N ASP A 182 -25.69 8.34 -11.24
CA ASP A 182 -25.90 8.97 -9.94
C ASP A 182 -26.19 7.91 -8.86
N LYS A 183 -26.99 6.89 -9.19
CA LYS A 183 -27.26 5.76 -8.31
C LYS A 183 -25.99 4.99 -7.94
N ASP A 184 -25.10 4.74 -8.90
CA ASP A 184 -23.84 4.05 -8.63
C ASP A 184 -22.90 4.90 -7.76
N LEU A 185 -22.84 6.21 -8.04
CA LEU A 185 -22.03 7.17 -7.29
C LEU A 185 -22.52 7.40 -5.85
N MET A 186 -23.74 6.99 -5.47
CA MET A 186 -24.17 7.03 -4.07
C MET A 186 -23.25 6.24 -3.13
N SER A 187 -22.50 5.26 -3.64
CA SER A 187 -21.66 4.36 -2.84
C SER A 187 -20.20 4.29 -3.34
N PHE A 188 -19.68 5.40 -3.87
CA PHE A 188 -18.32 5.40 -4.42
C PHE A 188 -17.21 5.09 -3.37
N GLN A 189 -16.22 4.32 -3.82
CA GLN A 189 -15.14 3.77 -2.98
C GLN A 189 -14.01 4.78 -2.75
N ASP A 190 -13.48 5.39 -3.80
CA ASP A 190 -12.39 6.36 -3.70
C ASP A 190 -12.47 7.36 -4.85
N TYR A 191 -11.67 8.42 -4.74
CA TYR A 191 -11.50 9.41 -5.79
C TYR A 191 -10.05 9.88 -5.89
N THR A 192 -9.67 10.36 -7.07
CA THR A 192 -8.39 11.04 -7.31
C THR A 192 -8.59 12.24 -8.21
N TYR A 193 -7.68 13.21 -8.14
CA TYR A 193 -7.68 14.42 -8.95
C TYR A 193 -6.30 14.59 -9.57
N ASP A 194 -6.26 14.69 -10.89
CA ASP A 194 -5.09 15.07 -11.70
C ASP A 194 -5.15 16.57 -11.96
N SER A 195 -4.20 17.29 -11.36
CA SER A 195 -4.10 18.74 -11.47
C SER A 195 -3.65 19.22 -12.85
N LYS A 196 -2.95 18.39 -13.63
CA LYS A 196 -2.45 18.74 -14.97
C LYS A 196 -3.53 18.65 -16.02
N SER A 197 -4.35 17.60 -15.98
CA SER A 197 -5.47 17.43 -16.90
C SER A 197 -6.76 18.05 -16.38
N ASN A 198 -6.79 18.51 -15.12
CA ASN A 198 -7.99 18.92 -14.39
C ASN A 198 -9.06 17.81 -14.42
N THR A 199 -8.65 16.56 -14.29
CA THR A 199 -9.53 15.38 -14.32
C THR A 199 -9.76 14.86 -12.90
N ILE A 200 -11.01 14.63 -12.54
CA ILE A 200 -11.39 13.89 -11.34
C ILE A 200 -11.81 12.49 -11.77
N LEU A 201 -11.24 11.48 -11.12
CA LEU A 201 -11.71 10.11 -11.23
C LEU A 201 -12.45 9.68 -9.97
N ILE A 202 -13.50 8.90 -10.17
CA ILE A 202 -14.24 8.24 -9.10
C ILE A 202 -14.43 6.78 -9.45
N SER A 203 -14.10 5.91 -8.50
CA SER A 203 -14.42 4.48 -8.59
C SER A 203 -15.58 4.11 -7.71
N THR A 204 -16.50 3.35 -8.25
CA THR A 204 -17.50 2.58 -7.50
C THR A 204 -17.01 1.15 -7.35
N PHE A 205 -17.89 0.23 -6.96
CA PHE A 205 -17.52 -1.19 -6.90
C PHE A 205 -17.24 -1.80 -8.28
N ASN A 206 -17.91 -1.30 -9.33
CA ASN A 206 -17.89 -1.94 -10.65
C ASN A 206 -17.49 -0.98 -11.77
N ASN A 207 -17.45 0.33 -11.53
CA ASN A 207 -17.23 1.32 -12.56
C ASN A 207 -16.11 2.30 -12.18
N LEU A 208 -15.39 2.75 -13.21
CA LEU A 208 -14.54 3.93 -13.14
C LEU A 208 -15.16 5.05 -13.96
N TYR A 209 -15.34 6.20 -13.32
CA TYR A 209 -15.87 7.42 -13.93
C TYR A 209 -14.80 8.52 -13.95
N SER A 210 -14.85 9.37 -14.97
CA SER A 210 -14.05 10.59 -15.07
C SER A 210 -14.92 11.83 -15.32
N THR A 211 -14.43 12.98 -14.89
CA THR A 211 -14.99 14.30 -15.21
C THR A 211 -13.89 15.34 -15.24
N THR A 212 -14.03 16.37 -16.08
CA THR A 212 -13.13 17.53 -16.15
C THR A 212 -13.83 18.84 -15.77
N ASP A 213 -15.09 18.78 -15.36
CA ASP A 213 -15.97 19.94 -15.19
C ASP A 213 -16.80 19.90 -13.90
N LEU A 214 -16.23 19.29 -12.86
CA LEU A 214 -16.84 19.14 -11.53
C LEU A 214 -18.18 18.39 -11.58
N PHE A 215 -18.23 17.30 -12.36
CA PHE A 215 -19.38 16.41 -12.51
C PHE A 215 -20.59 17.00 -13.23
N LYS A 216 -20.42 18.10 -13.97
CA LYS A 216 -21.46 18.53 -14.91
C LYS A 216 -21.64 17.48 -16.01
N ASN A 217 -20.53 16.96 -16.53
CA ASN A 217 -20.48 15.81 -17.42
C ASN A 217 -19.65 14.70 -16.78
N ILE A 218 -20.13 13.46 -16.89
CA ILE A 218 -19.48 12.27 -16.37
C ILE A 218 -19.28 11.29 -17.52
N LYS A 219 -18.05 10.81 -17.67
CA LYS A 219 -17.68 9.79 -18.64
C LYS A 219 -17.45 8.47 -17.91
N LEU A 220 -18.13 7.42 -18.35
CA LEU A 220 -17.76 6.05 -17.97
C LEU A 220 -16.46 5.69 -18.70
N CYS A 221 -15.39 5.43 -17.95
CA CYS A 221 -14.10 5.03 -18.51
C CYS A 221 -14.15 3.55 -18.90
N PHE A 222 -14.46 2.69 -17.92
CA PHE A 222 -14.69 1.27 -18.16
C PHE A 222 -15.51 0.65 -17.02
N PHE A 223 -16.02 -0.55 -17.31
CA PHE A 223 -16.80 -1.38 -16.39
C PHE A 223 -16.04 -2.68 -16.13
N ASP A 224 -15.91 -3.04 -14.86
CA ASP A 224 -15.32 -4.29 -14.41
C ASP A 224 -16.30 -5.00 -13.47
N LYS A 225 -16.67 -6.24 -13.82
CA LYS A 225 -17.56 -7.06 -12.99
C LYS A 225 -16.85 -7.62 -11.77
N GLU A 226 -15.52 -7.68 -11.81
CA GLU A 226 -14.69 -8.09 -10.70
C GLU A 226 -14.29 -6.83 -9.94
N GLN A 227 -14.60 -6.80 -8.64
CA GLN A 227 -14.67 -5.58 -7.84
C GLN A 227 -13.42 -4.70 -7.93
N PHE A 228 -13.61 -3.41 -8.16
CA PHE A 228 -12.54 -2.44 -7.95
C PHE A 228 -12.23 -2.29 -6.47
N SER A 229 -10.95 -2.38 -6.16
CA SER A 229 -10.40 -1.85 -4.93
C SER A 229 -9.40 -0.79 -5.33
N ILE A 230 -9.85 0.43 -5.69
CA ILE A 230 -8.92 1.55 -5.91
C ILE A 230 -8.39 1.96 -4.53
N TYR A 231 -7.38 1.24 -4.07
CA TYR A 231 -6.79 1.49 -2.77
C TYR A 231 -5.55 2.36 -2.94
N LYS A 232 -5.81 3.66 -2.76
CA LYS A 232 -4.85 4.75 -2.48
C LYS A 232 -3.96 5.20 -3.65
N GLN A 233 -4.09 6.50 -3.92
CA GLN A 233 -3.10 7.42 -4.53
C GLN A 233 -2.19 6.83 -5.59
N ILE A 234 -2.65 6.82 -6.85
CA ILE A 234 -1.72 6.89 -7.98
C ILE A 234 -2.27 7.84 -9.05
N GLU A 235 -1.85 9.10 -8.92
CA GLU A 235 -1.87 10.09 -9.99
C GLU A 235 -0.80 9.69 -11.01
N LEU A 236 -1.19 9.43 -12.25
CA LEU A 236 -0.27 9.59 -13.37
C LEU A 236 -0.70 10.83 -14.14
N ASN A 237 0.27 11.54 -14.67
CA ASN A 237 0.00 12.68 -15.50
C ASN A 237 -0.60 12.25 -16.85
N ASP A 238 -1.27 13.18 -17.52
CA ASP A 238 -1.69 13.11 -18.92
C ASP A 238 -2.80 12.09 -19.24
N GLY A 239 -3.73 11.89 -18.30
CA GLY A 239 -4.88 10.98 -18.49
C GLY A 239 -4.52 9.50 -18.36
N LYS A 240 -3.36 9.20 -17.77
CA LYS A 240 -3.01 7.85 -17.33
C LYS A 240 -3.37 7.70 -15.86
N PHE A 241 -3.71 6.50 -15.43
CA PHE A 241 -4.09 6.23 -14.04
C PHE A 241 -3.65 4.83 -13.65
N ILE A 242 -3.35 4.61 -12.37
CA ILE A 242 -3.11 3.26 -11.87
C ILE A 242 -4.15 2.90 -10.82
N TYR A 243 -4.67 1.68 -10.90
CA TYR A 243 -5.61 1.12 -9.97
C TYR A 243 -5.18 -0.29 -9.55
N SER A 244 -5.57 -0.70 -8.35
CA SER A 244 -5.45 -2.09 -7.92
C SER A 244 -6.75 -2.84 -8.18
N HIS A 245 -6.64 -4.09 -8.57
CA HIS A 245 -7.77 -4.94 -8.90
C HIS A 245 -7.53 -6.38 -8.46
N VAL A 246 -8.63 -7.09 -8.18
CA VAL A 246 -8.64 -8.47 -7.75
C VAL A 246 -9.29 -9.30 -8.85
N ILE A 247 -8.51 -10.17 -9.47
CA ILE A 247 -9.02 -11.17 -10.41
C ILE A 247 -9.23 -12.46 -9.63
N ARG A 248 -10.47 -12.93 -9.55
CA ARG A 248 -10.79 -14.24 -8.98
C ARG A 248 -10.64 -15.31 -10.04
N ASP A 249 -9.79 -16.30 -9.79
CA ASP A 249 -9.74 -17.45 -10.68
C ASP A 249 -10.98 -18.33 -10.45
N SER A 250 -11.93 -18.25 -11.38
CA SER A 250 -13.17 -19.05 -11.36
C SER A 250 -12.94 -20.57 -11.30
N LEU A 251 -11.75 -21.06 -11.69
CA LEU A 251 -11.41 -22.47 -11.67
C LEU A 251 -10.82 -22.93 -10.33
N ILE A 252 -10.29 -21.99 -9.55
CA ILE A 252 -9.65 -22.24 -8.26
C ILE A 252 -10.27 -21.25 -7.28
N ASN A 253 -11.42 -21.62 -6.69
CA ASN A 253 -12.21 -20.83 -5.71
C ASN A 253 -11.43 -20.30 -4.48
N GLU A 254 -10.12 -20.55 -4.40
CA GLU A 254 -9.23 -20.26 -3.29
C GLU A 254 -8.08 -19.30 -3.67
N THR A 255 -7.89 -18.98 -4.96
CA THR A 255 -6.80 -18.09 -5.41
C THR A 255 -7.35 -16.75 -5.91
N SER A 256 -6.88 -15.67 -5.31
CA SER A 256 -7.13 -14.31 -5.78
C SER A 256 -5.84 -13.72 -6.33
N ILE A 257 -5.87 -13.27 -7.58
CA ILE A 257 -4.76 -12.56 -8.20
C ILE A 257 -4.98 -11.08 -7.94
N TYR A 258 -4.01 -10.44 -7.31
CA TYR A 258 -4.02 -9.00 -7.10
C TYR A 258 -3.10 -8.37 -8.11
N GLY A 259 -3.61 -7.43 -8.88
CA GLY A 259 -2.79 -6.70 -9.81
C GLY A 259 -2.79 -5.21 -9.55
N LEU A 260 -1.69 -4.58 -9.96
CA LEU A 260 -1.60 -3.16 -10.21
C LEU A 260 -1.73 -2.96 -11.72
N PHE A 261 -2.71 -2.17 -12.14
CA PHE A 261 -3.07 -1.98 -13.54
C PHE A 261 -3.06 -0.49 -13.88
N GLY A 262 -2.56 -0.17 -15.06
CA GLY A 262 -2.68 1.14 -15.68
C GLY A 262 -3.90 1.23 -16.57
N TYR A 263 -4.54 2.40 -16.60
CA TYR A 263 -5.51 2.81 -17.59
C TYR A 263 -4.99 4.06 -18.30
N ASP A 264 -4.97 4.03 -19.62
CA ASP A 264 -4.68 5.19 -20.47
C ASP A 264 -5.98 5.67 -21.10
N GLU A 265 -6.47 6.84 -20.67
CA GLU A 265 -7.73 7.41 -21.15
C GLU A 265 -7.67 7.79 -22.63
N LYS A 266 -6.51 8.24 -23.14
CA LYS A 266 -6.36 8.66 -24.54
C LYS A 266 -6.50 7.47 -25.47
N ASN A 267 -5.91 6.34 -25.09
CA ASN A 267 -5.90 5.12 -25.87
C ASN A 267 -7.03 4.15 -25.50
N ASN A 268 -7.79 4.45 -24.43
CA ASN A 268 -8.76 3.56 -23.81
C ASN A 268 -8.21 2.14 -23.59
N SER A 269 -6.98 2.05 -23.09
CA SER A 269 -6.24 0.79 -22.96
C SER A 269 -5.86 0.51 -21.53
N GLN A 270 -5.89 -0.77 -21.15
CA GLN A 270 -5.41 -1.24 -19.85
C GLN A 270 -4.03 -1.92 -20.01
N LYS A 271 -3.15 -1.71 -19.04
CA LYS A 271 -1.82 -2.33 -18.96
C LYS A 271 -1.66 -2.96 -17.58
N THR A 272 -1.20 -4.20 -17.51
CA THR A 272 -0.85 -4.82 -16.22
C THR A 272 0.58 -4.45 -15.85
N TYR A 273 0.78 -3.89 -14.66
CA TYR A 273 2.10 -3.48 -14.16
C TYR A 273 2.69 -4.47 -13.17
N LEU A 274 1.91 -4.88 -12.17
CA LEU A 274 2.35 -5.83 -11.13
C LEU A 274 1.26 -6.89 -10.99
N LEU A 275 1.64 -8.15 -10.80
CA LEU A 275 0.74 -9.22 -10.39
C LEU A 275 1.29 -9.89 -9.13
N ASN A 276 0.42 -10.10 -8.15
CA ASN A 276 0.70 -10.80 -6.90
C ASN A 276 -0.35 -11.89 -6.70
N TYR A 277 0.11 -13.14 -6.72
CA TYR A 277 -0.73 -14.31 -6.54
C TYR A 277 -0.85 -14.63 -5.06
N LEU A 278 -2.05 -14.49 -4.50
CA LEU A 278 -2.30 -14.84 -3.11
C LEU A 278 -3.27 -16.01 -3.04
N ASN A 279 -2.88 -17.03 -2.29
CA ASN A 279 -3.77 -18.11 -1.90
C ASN A 279 -4.57 -17.63 -0.69
N VAL A 280 -5.83 -17.26 -0.91
CA VAL A 280 -6.67 -16.56 0.06
C VAL A 280 -7.67 -17.57 0.61
N TYR A 281 -7.32 -18.22 1.71
CA TYR A 281 -8.27 -19.06 2.45
C TYR A 281 -9.19 -18.16 3.30
N GLY A 282 -10.45 -18.01 2.89
CA GLY A 282 -11.52 -17.37 3.68
C GLY A 282 -12.10 -16.07 3.09
N GLY A 283 -13.12 -15.51 3.77
CA GLY A 283 -13.82 -14.26 3.42
C GLY A 283 -12.98 -13.01 3.63
N MET A 284 -11.75 -13.01 3.12
CA MET A 284 -10.79 -11.93 3.30
C MET A 284 -11.18 -10.73 2.43
N ASN A 285 -11.12 -9.53 2.99
CA ASN A 285 -11.15 -8.29 2.22
C ASN A 285 -9.70 -7.77 2.10
N PRO A 286 -9.03 -8.05 0.98
CA PRO A 286 -7.60 -7.93 0.81
C PRO A 286 -7.20 -6.46 0.55
N ILE A 287 -6.56 -5.81 1.52
CA ILE A 287 -5.89 -4.54 1.27
C ILE A 287 -4.49 -4.87 0.75
N THR A 288 -4.36 -5.14 -0.54
CA THR A 288 -3.13 -5.73 -1.14
C THR A 288 -2.11 -4.71 -1.62
N LEU A 289 -2.50 -3.43 -1.74
CA LEU A 289 -1.60 -2.37 -2.17
C LEU A 289 -1.85 -1.12 -1.34
N MET A 290 -0.81 -0.70 -0.61
CA MET A 290 -0.72 0.67 -0.12
C MET A 290 0.17 1.41 -1.09
N ALA A 291 -0.42 2.28 -1.90
CA ALA A 291 0.34 3.16 -2.76
C ALA A 291 0.26 4.60 -2.29
N CYS A 292 1.34 5.33 -2.54
CA CYS A 292 1.38 6.77 -2.53
C CYS A 292 2.03 7.24 -3.83
N SER A 293 1.66 8.44 -4.27
CA SER A 293 2.23 9.00 -5.47
C SER A 293 2.37 10.51 -5.36
N ASN A 294 3.19 11.06 -6.24
CA ASN A 294 3.18 12.46 -6.61
C ASN A 294 3.37 12.57 -8.13
N ASN A 295 3.57 13.79 -8.62
CA ASN A 295 3.73 14.10 -10.04
C ASN A 295 4.90 13.39 -10.73
N ASN A 296 5.77 12.66 -10.05
CA ASN A 296 6.93 11.98 -10.63
C ASN A 296 7.09 10.53 -10.14
N TYR A 297 6.68 10.24 -8.90
CA TYR A 297 6.95 8.96 -8.26
C TYR A 297 5.69 8.25 -7.83
N ILE A 298 5.75 6.93 -7.87
CA ILE A 298 4.73 6.01 -7.38
C ILE A 298 5.45 5.01 -6.50
N VAL A 299 5.06 4.92 -5.24
CA VAL A 299 5.59 3.91 -4.33
C VAL A 299 4.46 2.99 -3.95
N CYS A 300 4.61 1.71 -4.27
CA CYS A 300 3.65 0.67 -4.01
C CYS A 300 4.22 -0.32 -2.99
N LYS A 301 3.43 -0.64 -1.97
CA LYS A 301 3.67 -1.79 -1.11
C LYS A 301 3.12 -3.04 -1.78
N LEU A 302 3.92 -4.09 -1.89
CA LEU A 302 3.44 -5.43 -2.23
C LEU A 302 3.17 -6.23 -0.94
N GLY A 303 2.08 -7.02 -0.97
CA GLY A 303 1.64 -7.88 0.14
C GLY A 303 0.30 -7.44 0.74
N CYS A 304 -0.48 -8.36 1.30
CA CYS A 304 -1.84 -8.07 1.73
C CYS A 304 -2.01 -7.85 3.24
N SER A 305 -2.95 -6.98 3.58
CA SER A 305 -3.47 -6.81 4.93
C SER A 305 -4.91 -7.31 4.97
N SER A 306 -5.22 -8.27 5.85
CA SER A 306 -6.56 -8.80 6.06
C SER A 306 -7.44 -7.81 6.84
N TYR A 307 -8.71 -7.67 6.43
CA TYR A 307 -9.76 -6.97 7.17
C TYR A 307 -10.75 -7.99 7.73
N GLY A 308 -10.73 -8.23 9.04
CA GLY A 308 -11.67 -9.12 9.68
C GLY A 308 -11.07 -9.72 10.94
N PHE A 309 -11.55 -9.24 12.09
CA PHE A 309 -11.00 -9.45 13.42
C PHE A 309 -9.65 -8.72 13.57
N GLY A 310 -9.42 -8.02 14.68
CA GLY A 310 -8.17 -7.27 14.91
C GLY A 310 -6.90 -8.12 14.93
N PHE A 311 -6.97 -9.38 14.51
CA PHE A 311 -6.08 -10.48 14.78
C PHE A 311 -6.07 -11.38 13.55
N SER A 312 -4.88 -11.91 13.23
CA SER A 312 -4.56 -12.90 12.19
C SER A 312 -4.53 -12.44 10.72
N ASP A 313 -3.37 -12.74 10.12
CA ASP A 313 -3.11 -13.02 8.69
C ASP A 313 -2.82 -11.83 7.76
N THR A 314 -1.75 -11.11 8.11
CA THR A 314 -0.94 -10.36 7.14
C THR A 314 -0.07 -11.32 6.34
N LEU A 315 -0.40 -11.52 5.06
CA LEU A 315 0.52 -12.09 4.08
C LEU A 315 1.62 -11.03 3.86
N ASN A 316 2.86 -11.45 4.09
CA ASN A 316 4.07 -10.67 4.27
C ASN A 316 4.12 -9.35 3.49
N ILE A 317 4.43 -8.26 4.19
CA ILE A 317 4.99 -7.09 3.55
C ILE A 317 6.46 -7.43 3.31
N ASP A 318 6.80 -7.90 2.12
CA ASP A 318 8.16 -8.30 1.77
C ASP A 318 8.86 -7.23 0.92
N SER A 319 8.10 -6.36 0.24
CA SER A 319 8.65 -5.54 -0.83
C SER A 319 7.99 -4.16 -0.93
N LEU A 320 8.82 -3.13 -1.15
CA LEU A 320 8.38 -1.89 -1.78
C LEU A 320 8.73 -1.94 -3.26
N MET A 321 7.87 -1.35 -4.07
CA MET A 321 8.09 -1.09 -5.48
C MET A 321 8.04 0.41 -5.70
N ILE A 322 8.89 0.92 -6.57
CA ILE A 322 8.87 2.32 -6.99
C ILE A 322 8.87 2.44 -8.51
N SER A 323 8.08 3.36 -9.02
CA SER A 323 8.20 3.88 -10.37
C SER A 323 8.53 5.37 -10.31
N ASP A 324 9.42 5.83 -11.17
CA ASP A 324 9.76 7.24 -11.40
C ASP A 324 9.50 7.68 -12.85
N ASP A 325 8.77 6.86 -13.60
CA ASP A 325 8.45 7.02 -15.02
C ASP A 325 6.95 6.86 -15.29
N PHE A 326 6.13 7.33 -14.35
CA PHE A 326 4.66 7.29 -14.48
C PHE A 326 4.06 5.89 -14.54
N GLY A 327 4.68 4.95 -13.82
CA GLY A 327 4.24 3.57 -13.75
C GLY A 327 4.68 2.73 -14.94
N GLU A 328 5.39 3.28 -15.92
CA GLU A 328 5.78 2.52 -17.11
C GLU A 328 6.69 1.34 -16.76
N THR A 329 7.60 1.55 -15.81
CA THR A 329 8.45 0.53 -15.20
C THR A 329 8.43 0.63 -13.68
N PHE A 330 8.62 -0.51 -13.02
CA PHE A 330 8.75 -0.58 -11.58
C PHE A 330 10.08 -1.21 -11.19
N SER A 331 10.67 -0.69 -10.12
CA SER A 331 11.85 -1.22 -9.47
C SER A 331 11.54 -1.68 -8.06
N PHE A 332 12.14 -2.77 -7.63
CA PHE A 332 12.15 -3.19 -6.24
C PHE A 332 12.97 -2.22 -5.39
N VAL A 333 12.47 -1.90 -4.20
CA VAL A 333 13.15 -1.12 -3.18
C VAL A 333 13.30 -1.98 -1.93
N PRO A 334 14.55 -2.34 -1.54
CA PRO A 334 14.79 -3.07 -0.31
C PRO A 334 14.25 -2.32 0.90
N MET A 335 13.52 -3.02 1.77
CA MET A 335 13.07 -2.48 3.06
C MET A 335 14.25 -2.15 3.98
N PRO A 336 14.13 -1.15 4.88
CA PRO A 336 15.15 -0.89 5.89
C PRO A 336 15.34 -2.09 6.83
N ILE A 337 16.57 -2.32 7.27
CA ILE A 337 16.88 -3.33 8.29
C ILE A 337 16.37 -2.84 9.65
N LEU A 338 15.54 -3.64 10.31
CA LEU A 338 15.08 -3.37 11.66
C LEU A 338 16.21 -3.61 12.68
N ASP A 339 16.84 -2.54 13.15
CA ASP A 339 17.76 -2.61 14.29
C ASP A 339 16.96 -2.74 15.61
N THR A 340 16.66 -3.99 15.97
CA THR A 340 15.89 -4.32 17.18
C THR A 340 16.37 -5.63 17.80
N ILE A 341 16.24 -5.77 19.12
CA ILE A 341 16.53 -7.01 19.84
C ILE A 341 15.47 -8.11 19.63
N TYR A 342 14.31 -7.75 19.06
CA TYR A 342 13.20 -8.65 18.90
C TYR A 342 13.26 -9.36 17.55
N ASP A 343 12.78 -10.60 17.53
CA ASP A 343 12.63 -11.36 16.29
C ASP A 343 11.35 -10.92 15.59
N TYR A 344 11.48 -10.03 14.62
CA TYR A 344 10.40 -9.59 13.75
C TYR A 344 10.54 -10.32 12.42
N ASN A 345 9.65 -11.27 12.12
CA ASN A 345 9.63 -11.93 10.80
C ASN A 345 8.84 -11.10 9.77
N TYR A 346 7.95 -10.21 10.23
CA TYR A 346 6.97 -9.55 9.37
C TYR A 346 6.66 -8.12 9.82
N TYR A 347 6.27 -7.28 8.87
CA TYR A 347 5.61 -6.01 9.17
C TYR A 347 4.09 -6.23 9.22
N ALA A 348 3.45 -5.85 10.32
CA ALA A 348 1.99 -5.80 10.39
C ALA A 348 1.46 -4.68 9.48
N TYR A 349 2.23 -3.59 9.38
CA TYR A 349 1.86 -2.42 8.62
C TYR A 349 3.07 -1.71 8.01
N ALA A 350 2.90 -1.19 6.79
CA ALA A 350 3.82 -0.30 6.12
C ALA A 350 3.04 0.80 5.39
N SER A 351 3.42 2.06 5.62
CA SER A 351 2.86 3.25 4.97
C SER A 351 3.96 4.02 4.27
N PRO A 352 4.09 3.91 2.95
CA PRO A 352 5.00 4.76 2.22
C PRO A 352 4.40 6.16 2.02
N SER A 353 5.26 7.16 1.96
CA SER A 353 5.01 8.51 1.48
C SER A 353 6.22 8.94 0.66
N VAL A 354 6.03 9.69 -0.41
CA VAL A 354 7.11 10.02 -1.35
C VAL A 354 7.19 11.51 -1.63
N THR A 355 8.37 12.09 -1.47
CA THR A 355 8.61 13.52 -1.74
C THR A 355 8.79 13.78 -3.23
N LYS A 356 8.68 15.04 -3.64
CA LYS A 356 8.92 15.45 -5.05
C LYS A 356 10.30 15.06 -5.60
N LYS A 357 11.26 14.77 -4.71
CA LYS A 357 12.63 14.35 -5.03
C LYS A 357 12.82 12.82 -5.03
N GLY A 358 11.74 12.05 -4.81
CA GLY A 358 11.83 10.58 -4.75
C GLY A 358 12.32 10.04 -3.40
N GLU A 359 12.42 10.89 -2.38
CA GLU A 359 12.73 10.45 -1.01
C GLU A 359 11.51 9.71 -0.44
N ILE A 360 11.72 8.57 0.21
CA ILE A 360 10.64 7.75 0.76
C ILE A 360 10.62 7.92 2.28
N PHE A 361 9.48 8.36 2.82
CA PHE A 361 9.17 8.16 4.22
C PHE A 361 8.39 6.87 4.39
N LEU A 362 8.84 6.02 5.30
CA LEU A 362 8.23 4.72 5.52
C LEU A 362 7.89 4.57 7.00
N VAL A 363 6.60 4.46 7.28
CA VAL A 363 6.11 4.15 8.63
C VAL A 363 5.85 2.65 8.73
N LEU A 364 6.53 1.98 9.66
CA LEU A 364 6.48 0.53 9.86
C LEU A 364 5.95 0.20 11.26
N ASN A 365 5.05 -0.78 11.32
CA ASN A 365 4.68 -1.43 12.58
C ASN A 365 5.05 -2.92 12.49
N PRO A 366 6.12 -3.37 13.17
CA PRO A 366 6.59 -4.73 13.04
C PRO A 366 5.88 -5.70 13.99
N ARG A 367 5.75 -6.96 13.56
CA ARG A 367 5.07 -8.03 14.31
C ARG A 367 6.07 -9.02 14.87
N ILE A 368 6.09 -9.21 16.19
CA ILE A 368 6.99 -10.19 16.82
C ILE A 368 6.52 -11.59 16.42
N SER A 369 7.46 -12.42 15.96
CA SER A 369 7.22 -13.72 15.33
C SER A 369 6.44 -14.73 16.19
N ASN A 370 6.49 -14.59 17.52
CA ASN A 370 5.83 -15.51 18.46
C ASN A 370 4.56 -14.94 19.11
N LYS A 371 4.08 -13.76 18.70
CA LYS A 371 2.84 -13.18 19.20
C LYS A 371 1.74 -13.19 18.13
N PRO A 372 0.51 -13.59 18.49
CA PRO A 372 -0.62 -13.52 17.55
C PRO A 372 -1.08 -12.07 17.31
N TRP A 373 -0.68 -11.13 18.18
CA TRP A 373 -1.06 -9.71 18.15
C TRP A 373 0.08 -8.84 17.58
N PRO A 374 -0.18 -7.83 16.73
CA PRO A 374 0.78 -6.77 16.43
C PRO A 374 1.17 -6.05 17.73
N ASN A 375 2.42 -5.57 17.84
CA ASN A 375 2.83 -4.86 19.06
C ASN A 375 2.38 -3.40 18.95
N ALA A 376 1.23 -3.16 19.57
CA ALA A 376 0.50 -1.89 19.62
C ALA A 376 1.34 -0.60 19.78
N PRO A 377 2.43 -0.48 20.57
CA PRO A 377 2.98 0.85 20.78
C PRO A 377 4.11 1.25 19.82
N PHE A 378 4.70 0.34 19.03
CA PHE A 378 5.95 0.64 18.32
C PHE A 378 5.73 0.96 16.84
N VAL A 379 5.74 2.26 16.56
CA VAL A 379 5.84 2.78 15.20
C VAL A 379 7.29 3.15 14.92
N TYR A 380 7.88 2.47 13.94
CA TYR A 380 9.20 2.79 13.41
C TYR A 380 9.02 3.69 12.20
N ILE A 381 9.85 4.73 12.11
CA ILE A 381 9.79 5.69 11.01
C ILE A 381 11.17 5.69 10.36
N TYR A 382 11.19 5.48 9.05
CA TYR A 382 12.40 5.53 8.25
C TYR A 382 12.28 6.60 7.18
N TYR A 383 13.42 7.19 6.86
CA TYR A 383 13.60 8.12 5.77
C TYR A 383 14.66 7.56 4.82
N GLY A 384 14.26 7.29 3.58
CA GLY A 384 15.09 6.76 2.53
C GLY A 384 15.39 7.84 1.50
N VAL A 385 16.68 8.04 1.21
CA VAL A 385 17.14 8.87 0.08
C VAL A 385 17.64 7.95 -1.03
N PRO A 386 17.31 8.19 -2.32
CA PRO A 386 17.87 7.43 -3.44
C PRO A 386 19.40 7.35 -3.35
N ASP A 387 19.96 6.16 -3.57
CA ASP A 387 21.40 5.93 -3.54
C ASP A 387 21.95 5.63 -4.93
N ASP A 388 22.32 6.69 -5.65
CA ASP A 388 22.84 6.62 -7.03
C ASP A 388 24.25 5.99 -7.12
N VAL A 389 24.89 5.70 -5.98
CA VAL A 389 26.26 5.15 -5.91
C VAL A 389 26.26 3.61 -5.86
N GLY A 390 25.09 2.97 -5.76
CA GLY A 390 24.93 1.54 -6.06
C GLY A 390 25.61 0.55 -5.11
N ILE A 391 25.88 0.92 -3.85
CA ILE A 391 26.49 0.00 -2.88
C ILE A 391 25.60 -0.12 -1.64
N GLN A 392 25.02 -1.30 -1.43
CA GLN A 392 24.78 -1.79 -0.07
C GLN A 392 25.37 -3.19 0.08
N GLU A 393 26.35 -3.28 1.00
CA GLU A 393 26.74 -4.53 1.64
C GLU A 393 25.51 -5.19 2.27
N ILE A 394 25.22 -6.41 1.84
CA ILE A 394 24.18 -7.23 2.44
C ILE A 394 24.78 -7.97 3.63
N ALA A 395 24.56 -7.47 4.83
CA ALA A 395 24.65 -8.28 6.05
C ALA A 395 23.30 -8.98 6.27
N LEU A 396 23.12 -10.15 5.65
CA LEU A 396 21.97 -11.03 5.85
C LEU A 396 21.96 -11.57 7.29
N LYS A 397 21.10 -11.02 8.15
CA LYS A 397 20.65 -11.69 9.38
C LYS A 397 19.15 -12.01 9.28
N LYS A 398 18.88 -13.32 9.44
CA LYS A 398 17.62 -14.02 9.77
C LYS A 398 16.57 -14.32 8.69
N ASN A 399 16.50 -15.63 8.40
CA ASN A 399 15.35 -16.52 8.17
C ASN A 399 14.15 -16.01 7.35
N SER A 400 14.14 -16.34 6.05
CA SER A 400 13.05 -17.01 5.32
C SER A 400 13.52 -17.35 3.91
N LEU A 401 13.09 -18.48 3.34
CA LEU A 401 13.36 -18.82 1.94
C LEU A 401 12.24 -18.27 1.05
N TYR A 402 12.42 -17.02 0.62
CA TYR A 402 11.73 -16.43 -0.52
C TYR A 402 12.74 -16.42 -1.67
N PRO A 403 12.34 -16.48 -2.96
CA PRO A 403 13.30 -16.30 -4.04
C PRO A 403 13.94 -14.92 -3.88
N ASN A 404 15.11 -14.89 -3.24
CA ASN A 404 15.91 -13.70 -3.03
C ASN A 404 16.82 -13.61 -4.26
N PRO A 405 16.61 -12.65 -5.17
CA PRO A 405 17.40 -12.54 -6.39
C PRO A 405 18.87 -12.15 -6.17
N VAL A 406 19.34 -12.00 -4.92
CA VAL A 406 20.62 -11.34 -4.63
C VAL A 406 21.71 -12.27 -4.07
N SER A 407 21.44 -13.56 -3.84
CA SER A 407 22.49 -14.49 -3.37
C SER A 407 22.51 -15.81 -4.12
N ASP A 408 23.71 -16.26 -4.50
CA ASP A 408 24.00 -17.60 -5.06
C ASP A 408 23.79 -18.75 -4.07
N PHE A 409 23.12 -18.53 -2.93
CA PHE A 409 22.87 -19.55 -1.92
C PHE A 409 21.37 -19.64 -1.62
N ALA A 410 20.83 -20.86 -1.48
CA ALA A 410 19.52 -21.08 -0.88
C ALA A 410 19.64 -21.98 0.35
N ARG A 411 18.82 -21.71 1.36
CA ARG A 411 18.88 -22.38 2.66
C ARG A 411 17.72 -23.35 2.87
N LEU A 412 17.88 -24.60 2.48
CA LEU A 412 16.84 -25.60 2.69
C LEU A 412 16.66 -25.88 4.19
N GLN A 413 15.46 -25.67 4.71
CA GLN A 413 15.08 -26.10 6.07
C GLN A 413 13.89 -27.03 5.99
N THR A 414 14.02 -28.22 6.58
CA THR A 414 12.93 -29.19 6.64
C THR A 414 11.97 -28.79 7.76
N ASN A 415 10.68 -28.90 7.49
CA ASN A 415 9.64 -28.79 8.50
C ASN A 415 9.80 -29.88 9.57
N ASN A 416 9.13 -29.70 10.72
CA ASN A 416 9.30 -30.44 11.96
C ASN A 416 9.14 -31.99 11.89
N GLU A 417 8.94 -32.56 10.72
CA GLU A 417 8.61 -33.97 10.51
C GLU A 417 9.71 -34.76 9.81
N PHE A 418 10.76 -34.12 9.26
CA PHE A 418 11.76 -34.83 8.45
C PHE A 418 13.21 -34.66 8.93
N SER A 419 13.83 -35.80 9.24
CA SER A 419 15.28 -36.01 9.32
C SER A 419 15.62 -37.29 8.57
N GLY A 420 16.55 -37.24 7.64
CA GLY A 420 16.91 -38.43 6.86
C GLY A 420 17.84 -38.11 5.69
N PHE A 421 18.23 -39.16 4.99
CA PHE A 421 19.04 -39.03 3.78
C PHE A 421 18.23 -38.40 2.66
N ALA A 422 18.79 -37.36 2.03
CA ALA A 422 18.20 -36.72 0.85
C ALA A 422 19.24 -36.52 -0.25
N THR A 423 18.78 -36.60 -1.48
CA THR A 423 19.50 -36.15 -2.67
C THR A 423 18.80 -34.90 -3.20
N ILE A 424 19.57 -33.86 -3.51
CA ILE A 424 19.05 -32.61 -4.04
C ILE A 424 19.71 -32.34 -5.38
N GLU A 425 18.88 -32.17 -6.39
CA GLU A 425 19.27 -31.90 -7.75
C GLU A 425 18.70 -30.55 -8.20
N ILE A 426 19.43 -29.87 -9.07
CA ILE A 426 18.93 -28.71 -9.81
C ILE A 426 18.76 -29.11 -11.27
N VAL A 427 17.59 -28.82 -11.83
CA VAL A 427 17.23 -29.14 -13.21
C VAL A 427 16.99 -27.84 -13.97
N ASP A 428 17.71 -27.62 -15.06
CA ASP A 428 17.48 -26.45 -15.92
C ASP A 428 16.23 -26.62 -16.82
N LEU A 429 15.90 -25.59 -17.61
CA LEU A 429 14.77 -25.64 -18.55
C LEU A 429 14.90 -26.70 -19.65
N LEU A 430 16.12 -27.13 -19.96
CA LEU A 430 16.39 -28.15 -20.97
C LEU A 430 16.31 -29.56 -20.38
N GLY A 431 16.08 -29.68 -19.07
CA GLY A 431 16.00 -30.94 -18.35
C GLY A 431 17.36 -31.48 -17.92
N ASN A 432 18.45 -30.70 -18.04
CA ASN A 432 19.76 -31.11 -17.54
C ASN A 432 19.73 -31.08 -16.02
N SER A 433 19.99 -32.23 -15.38
CA SER A 433 20.03 -32.37 -13.93
C SER A 433 21.47 -32.36 -13.42
N THR A 434 21.73 -31.59 -12.36
CA THR A 434 22.99 -31.57 -11.62
C THR A 434 22.73 -31.80 -10.14
N GLU A 435 23.38 -32.80 -9.54
CA GLU A 435 23.31 -33.01 -8.09
C GLU A 435 24.11 -31.92 -7.36
N ILE A 436 23.46 -31.25 -6.41
CA ILE A 436 24.08 -30.18 -5.60
C ILE A 436 24.27 -30.58 -4.14
N TYR A 437 23.61 -31.65 -3.70
CA TYR A 437 23.77 -32.20 -2.36
C TYR A 437 23.34 -33.66 -2.29
N ARG A 438 24.09 -34.43 -1.50
CA ARG A 438 23.75 -35.82 -1.15
C ARG A 438 24.22 -36.10 0.27
N GLY A 439 23.28 -36.32 1.18
CA GLY A 439 23.63 -36.55 2.57
C GLY A 439 22.44 -36.53 3.51
N ASN A 440 22.72 -36.61 4.81
CA ASN A 440 21.70 -36.53 5.84
C ASN A 440 21.25 -35.08 6.02
N VAL A 441 19.94 -34.84 5.92
CA VAL A 441 19.31 -33.58 6.30
C VAL A 441 18.75 -33.77 7.71
N ASN A 442 19.22 -32.95 8.63
CA ASN A 442 18.83 -33.03 10.03
C ASN A 442 17.63 -32.13 10.30
N ARG A 443 16.68 -32.63 11.09
CA ARG A 443 15.46 -31.88 11.46
C ARG A 443 15.82 -30.53 12.07
N GLY A 444 15.25 -29.46 11.52
CA GLY A 444 15.42 -28.10 12.03
C GLY A 444 16.82 -27.49 11.82
N VAL A 445 17.79 -28.25 11.30
CA VAL A 445 19.12 -27.75 10.96
C VAL A 445 19.09 -27.28 9.51
N PRO A 446 19.36 -26.00 9.24
CA PRO A 446 19.39 -25.50 7.87
C PRO A 446 20.54 -26.11 7.07
N LEU A 447 20.26 -26.46 5.82
CA LEU A 447 21.24 -26.87 4.84
C LEU A 447 21.43 -25.74 3.82
N ASP A 448 22.66 -25.23 3.72
CA ASP A 448 23.00 -24.23 2.72
C ASP A 448 23.40 -24.90 1.40
N LEU A 449 22.68 -24.55 0.34
CA LEU A 449 22.87 -25.03 -1.03
C LEU A 449 23.54 -23.92 -1.84
N ASN A 450 24.68 -24.24 -2.45
CA ASN A 450 25.48 -23.30 -3.22
C ASN A 450 25.16 -23.43 -4.72
N PHE A 451 24.73 -22.32 -5.32
CA PHE A 451 24.40 -22.19 -6.72
C PHE A 451 25.42 -21.38 -7.53
N THR A 452 26.53 -20.93 -6.94
CA THR A 452 27.50 -20.00 -7.57
C THR A 452 27.94 -20.42 -8.97
N HIS A 453 28.01 -21.73 -9.23
CA HIS A 453 28.47 -22.28 -10.51
C HIS A 453 27.39 -22.40 -11.59
N PHE A 454 26.12 -22.13 -11.28
CA PHE A 454 25.05 -22.14 -12.26
C PHE A 454 24.92 -20.77 -12.93
N PRO A 455 24.69 -20.70 -14.25
CA PRO A 455 24.41 -19.44 -14.90
C PRO A 455 23.04 -18.88 -14.48
N SER A 456 22.80 -17.59 -14.73
CA SER A 456 21.47 -17.00 -14.56
C SER A 456 20.44 -17.76 -15.41
N GLY A 457 19.27 -18.08 -14.84
CA GLY A 457 18.28 -18.89 -15.54
C GLY A 457 17.16 -19.43 -14.65
N PHE A 458 16.23 -20.15 -15.28
CA PHE A 458 15.14 -20.82 -14.58
C PHE A 458 15.54 -22.25 -14.25
N TYR A 459 15.27 -22.65 -13.02
CA TYR A 459 15.66 -23.94 -12.48
C TYR A 459 14.51 -24.59 -11.69
N THR A 460 14.55 -25.91 -11.61
CA THR A 460 13.72 -26.71 -10.70
C THR A 460 14.64 -27.44 -9.73
N LEU A 461 14.53 -27.12 -8.45
CA LEU A 461 15.14 -27.90 -7.38
C LEU A 461 14.31 -29.15 -7.14
N ILE A 462 14.91 -30.32 -7.31
CA ILE A 462 14.31 -31.61 -7.01
C ILE A 462 14.92 -32.13 -5.73
N ILE A 463 14.08 -32.43 -4.74
CA ILE A 463 14.49 -32.98 -3.46
C ILE A 463 13.92 -34.39 -3.37
N ASP A 464 14.78 -35.40 -3.42
CA ASP A 464 14.42 -36.81 -3.27
C ASP A 464 14.79 -37.29 -1.87
N TYR A 465 13.81 -37.82 -1.16
CA TYR A 465 13.94 -38.36 0.18
C TYR A 465 13.29 -39.74 0.27
N ARG A 466 13.86 -40.71 -0.45
CA ARG A 466 13.57 -42.16 -0.50
C ARG A 466 12.10 -42.55 -0.78
N THR A 467 11.17 -42.08 0.03
CA THR A 467 9.74 -42.37 -0.04
C THR A 467 8.92 -41.23 -0.65
N LYS A 468 9.48 -40.03 -0.79
CA LYS A 468 8.81 -38.94 -1.50
C LYS A 468 9.81 -38.05 -2.26
N ARG A 469 9.27 -37.32 -3.24
CA ARG A 469 9.99 -36.38 -4.08
C ARG A 469 9.25 -35.06 -4.08
N ALA A 470 9.97 -33.96 -3.88
CA ALA A 470 9.45 -32.60 -3.98
C ALA A 470 10.15 -31.86 -5.14
N ALA A 471 9.44 -30.95 -5.78
CA ALA A 471 9.97 -30.11 -6.85
C ALA A 471 9.62 -28.64 -6.56
N ILE A 472 10.62 -27.77 -6.61
CA ILE A 472 10.50 -26.34 -6.31
C ILE A 472 11.11 -25.56 -7.47
N LYS A 473 10.32 -24.71 -8.12
CA LYS A 473 10.80 -23.88 -9.23
C LYS A 473 11.36 -22.56 -8.70
N PHE A 474 12.48 -22.11 -9.24
CA PHE A 474 13.12 -20.84 -8.89
C PHE A 474 13.91 -20.24 -10.06
N VAL A 475 14.32 -18.99 -9.90
CA VAL A 475 15.16 -18.26 -10.87
C VAL A 475 16.45 -17.86 -10.17
N LYS A 476 17.59 -18.15 -10.81
CA LYS A 476 18.90 -17.64 -10.42
C LYS A 476 19.22 -16.42 -11.27
N ILE A 477 19.60 -15.31 -10.65
CA ILE A 477 20.02 -14.08 -11.33
C ILE A 477 21.52 -14.08 -11.57
#